data_AF-A0A410GE62-F1
#
_entry.id   AF-A0A410GE62-F1
#
_cell.length_a   1.000
_cell.length_b   1.000
_cell.length_c   1.000
_cell.angle_alpha   90.00
_cell.angle_beta   90.00
_cell.angle_gamma   90.00
#
_symmetry.space_group_name_H-M   'P 1'
#
loop_
_entity.id
_entity.type
_entity.pdbx_description
1 polymer ?
#
loop_
_entity_poly.entity_id
_entity_poly.type
_entity_poly.pdbx_seq_one_letter_code
_entity_poly.pdbx_strand_id
1 'polypeptide(L)' 'MLMRALFLLILLANLALLVFGQGLFGPLPSEAGREPRALNERNQQAITLGAPQSDIVRR' A
#
# COMPACT_ATOMS: atom_id res chain seq x y z
N MET A 1 30.26 -21.10 24.40
CA MET A 1 28.86 -20.60 24.47
C MET A 1 28.70 -19.23 23.81
N LEU A 2 29.61 -18.28 24.05
CA LEU A 2 29.60 -16.92 23.47
C LEU A 2 29.37 -16.88 21.94
N MET A 3 30.09 -17.70 21.16
CA MET A 3 29.94 -17.74 19.69
C MET A 3 28.53 -18.13 19.23
N ARG A 4 27.83 -18.99 19.97
CA ARG A 4 26.45 -19.39 19.65
C ARG A 4 25.49 -18.24 19.89
N ALA A 5 25.73 -17.44 20.93
CA ALA A 5 24.94 -16.25 21.23
C ALA A 5 25.15 -15.15 20.19
N LEU A 6 26.41 -14.91 19.77
CA LEU A 6 26.72 -13.96 18.70
C LEU A 6 26.07 -14.37 17.37
N PHE A 7 26.13 -15.65 17.03
CA PHE A 7 25.47 -16.18 15.84
C PHE A 7 23.95 -15.94 15.88
N LEU A 8 23.30 -16.27 17.01
CA LEU A 8 21.86 -16.04 17.19
C LEU A 8 21.48 -14.57 17.09
N LEU A 9 22.30 -13.68 17.66
CA LEU A 9 22.06 -12.24 17.62
C LEU A 9 22.15 -11.70 16.19
N ILE A 10 23.16 -12.10 15.42
CA ILE A 10 23.31 -11.74 14.01
C ILE A 10 22.14 -12.28 13.19
N LEU A 11 21.75 -13.54 13.42
CA LEU A 11 20.62 -14.17 12.73
C LEU A 11 19.31 -13.39 12.97
N LEU A 12 19.01 -13.06 14.23
CA LEU A 12 17.80 -12.31 14.58
C LEU A 12 17.81 -10.89 14.00
N ALA A 13 18.96 -10.20 14.02
CA ALA A 13 19.08 -8.87 13.43
C ALA A 13 18.81 -8.87 11.91
N ASN A 14 19.34 -9.86 11.19
CA ASN A 14 19.09 -10.01 9.75
C ASN A 14 17.62 -10.35 9.46
N LEU A 15 17.02 -11.24 10.26
CA LEU A 15 15.62 -11.59 10.11
C LEU A 15 14.71 -10.37 10.35
N ALA A 16 15.00 -9.57 11.38
CA ALA A 16 14.26 -8.34 11.65
C ALA A 16 14.36 -7.35 10.48
N LEU A 17 15.56 -7.17 9.91
CA LEU A 17 15.78 -6.30 8.75
C LEU A 17 15.02 -6.80 7.51
N LEU A 18 15.04 -8.12 7.25
CA LEU A 18 14.32 -8.73 6.14
C LEU A 18 12.81 -8.49 6.26
N VAL A 19 12.25 -8.76 7.44
CA VAL A 19 10.82 -8.56 7.72
C VAL A 19 10.43 -7.09 7.59
N PHE A 20 11.28 -6.17 8.07
CA PHE A 20 11.08 -4.74 7.91
C PHE A 20 11.07 -4.32 6.43
N GLY A 21 12.02 -4.81 5.64
CA GLY A 21 12.12 -4.51 4.20
C GLY A 21 11.00 -5.12 3.35
N GLN A 22 10.35 -6.19 3.81
CA GLN A 22 9.23 -6.83 3.10
C GLN A 22 7.88 -6.12 3.28
N GLY A 23 7.83 -5.01 4.03
CA GLY A 23 6.56 -4.31 4.26
C GLY A 23 5.63 -5.07 5.23
N LEU A 24 6.18 -5.91 6.11
CA LEU A 24 5.39 -6.56 7.17
C LEU A 24 4.78 -5.54 8.16
N PHE A 25 5.33 -4.32 8.20
CA PHE A 25 4.79 -3.17 8.93
C PHE A 25 3.78 -2.34 8.14
N GLY A 26 3.36 -2.82 6.98
CA GLY A 26 2.38 -2.18 6.12
C GLY A 26 2.89 -2.00 4.69
N PRO A 27 1.96 -1.78 3.74
CA PRO A 27 2.30 -1.51 2.35
C PRO A 27 3.27 -0.34 2.26
N LEU A 28 4.23 -0.41 1.34
CA LEU A 28 5.14 0.70 1.12
C LEU A 28 4.32 1.95 0.75
N PRO A 29 4.75 3.18 1.11
CA PRO A 29 4.04 4.40 0.74
C PRO A 29 3.78 4.52 -0.77
N SER A 30 4.60 3.86 -1.60
CA SER A 30 4.42 3.78 -3.06
C SER A 30 3.30 2.82 -3.51
N GLU A 31 2.83 1.92 -2.66
CA GLU A 31 1.66 1.07 -2.90
C GLU A 31 0.36 1.72 -2.40
N ALA A 32 0.47 2.83 -1.66
CA ALA A 32 -0.69 3.63 -1.27
C ALA A 32 -1.38 4.19 -2.52
N GLY A 33 -2.58 3.69 -2.82
CA GLY A 33 -3.35 4.05 -4.01
C GLY A 33 -3.50 2.95 -5.06
N ARG A 34 -2.88 1.77 -4.88
CA ARG A 34 -3.18 0.57 -5.69
C ARG A 34 -4.53 -0.05 -5.35
N GLU A 35 -4.90 -0.01 -4.08
CA GLU A 35 -6.26 -0.35 -3.66
C GLU A 35 -7.21 0.79 -4.05
N PRO A 36 -8.38 0.49 -4.65
CA PRO A 36 -9.43 1.49 -4.83
C PRO A 36 -9.73 2.07 -3.47
N ARG A 37 -9.30 3.32 -3.24
CA ARG A 37 -9.61 4.01 -2.00
C ARG A 37 -11.12 4.09 -1.95
N ALA A 38 -11.74 3.38 -1.01
CA ALA A 38 -13.11 3.67 -0.63
C ALA A 38 -13.09 5.14 -0.20
N LEU A 39 -13.56 6.03 -1.07
CA LEU A 39 -13.54 7.46 -0.84
C LEU A 39 -14.34 7.67 0.44
N ASN A 40 -13.72 7.88 1.60
CA ASN A 40 -14.46 8.21 2.82
C ASN A 40 -14.91 9.68 2.75
N GLU A 41 -15.49 10.05 1.61
CA GLU A 41 -16.07 11.33 1.32
C GLU A 41 -17.46 11.31 1.92
N ARG A 42 -17.65 12.22 2.88
CA ARG A 42 -18.91 12.40 3.61
C ARG A 42 -20.13 12.58 2.69
N ASN A 43 -19.90 12.90 1.41
CA ASN A 43 -20.90 13.20 0.38
C ASN A 43 -20.69 12.43 -0.93
N GLN A 44 -20.23 11.16 -0.92
CA GLN A 44 -20.17 10.37 -2.16
C GLN A 44 -21.50 10.35 -2.94
N GLN A 45 -22.62 10.39 -2.21
CA GLN A 45 -23.99 10.43 -2.75
C GLN A 45 -24.28 11.70 -3.58
N ALA A 46 -23.47 12.75 -3.44
CA ALA A 46 -23.63 13.98 -4.21
C ALA A 46 -23.05 13.86 -5.64
N ILE A 47 -22.24 12.83 -5.91
CA ILE A 47 -21.69 12.58 -7.24
C ILE A 47 -22.73 11.80 -8.05
N THR A 48 -23.45 12.51 -8.91
CA THR A 48 -24.31 11.90 -9.93
C THR A 48 -23.51 11.78 -11.21
N LEU A 49 -23.37 10.56 -11.75
CA LEU A 49 -22.79 10.39 -13.08
C LEU A 49 -23.76 11.01 -14.09
N GLY A 50 -23.33 12.09 -14.74
CA GLY A 50 -24.02 12.62 -15.91
C GLY A 50 -24.02 11.61 -17.05
N ALA A 51 -25.00 11.72 -17.96
CA ALA A 51 -24.98 10.93 -19.18
C ALA A 51 -23.78 11.36 -20.04
N PRO A 52 -23.05 10.41 -20.66
CA PRO A 52 -21.98 10.75 -21.59
C PRO A 52 -22.55 11.56 -22.75
N GLN A 53 -22.00 12.76 -22.98
CA GLN A 53 -22.35 13.58 -24.14
C GLN A 53 -21.85 12.87 -25.41
N SER A 54 -22.73 12.13 -26.08
CA SER A 54 -22.41 11.30 -27.24
C SER A 54 -22.09 12.09 -28.53
N ASP A 55 -21.87 13.41 -28.44
CA ASP A 55 -21.92 14.32 -29.59
C ASP A 55 -20.57 14.98 -29.94
N ILE A 56 -19.45 14.51 -29.38
CA ILE A 56 -18.11 15.09 -29.64
C ILE A 56 -17.37 14.36 -30.78
N VAL A 57 -18.07 13.59 -31.64
CA VAL A 57 -17.41 12.79 -32.72
C VAL A 57 -17.82 13.18 -34.14
N ARG A 58 -18.56 14.29 -34.37
CA ARG A 58 -18.73 14.82 -35.75
C ARG A 58 -18.88 16.33 -35.82
N ARG A 59 -17.75 17.04 -35.95
CA ARG A 59 -17.71 18.27 -36.75
C ARG A 59 -16.34 18.46 -37.37
#